data_AF-A0A0C2G058-F1
#
_entry.id   AF-A0A0C2G058-F1
#
_cell.length_a   1.000
_cell.length_b   1.000
_cell.length_c   1.000
_cell.angle_alpha   90.00
_cell.angle_beta   90.00
_cell.angle_gamma   90.00
#
_symmetry.space_group_name_H-M   'P 1'
#
loop_
_entity.id
_entity.type
_entity.pdbx_description
1 polymer ?
#
loop_
_entity_poly.entity_id
_entity_poly.type
_entity_poly.pdbx_seq_one_letter_code
_entity_poly.pdbx_strand_id
1 'polypeptide(L)' 'MAEWCADHLRDVEGWRSAGLALSTISNESAKLFDAALRQFVSWTDCKQLDGLEKTMEAMQAADSNAGRAAL' A
#
# COMPACT_ATOMS: atom_id res chain seq x y z
N MET A 1 -3.91 -17.66 5.77
CA MET A 1 -2.82 -16.69 5.92
C MET A 1 -2.93 -15.49 4.96
N ALA A 2 -3.71 -15.59 3.87
CA ALA A 2 -3.93 -14.47 2.95
C ALA A 2 -4.89 -13.40 3.47
N GLU A 3 -5.87 -13.73 4.32
CA GLU A 3 -7.00 -12.83 4.63
C GLU A 3 -6.67 -11.60 5.50
N TRP A 4 -5.52 -11.57 6.18
CA TRP A 4 -5.07 -10.40 6.96
C TRP A 4 -4.30 -9.36 6.14
N CYS A 5 -4.17 -9.59 4.82
CA CYS A 5 -3.41 -8.73 3.91
C CYS A 5 -3.92 -7.28 3.86
N ALA A 6 -5.21 -7.02 4.12
CA ALA A 6 -5.81 -5.69 4.01
C ALA A 6 -6.09 -5.03 5.37
N ASP A 7 -5.79 -5.70 6.48
CA ASP A 7 -6.03 -5.18 7.83
C ASP A 7 -4.77 -4.57 8.43
N HIS A 8 -4.97 -3.49 9.21
CA HIS A 8 -3.89 -2.80 9.94
C HIS A 8 -2.71 -2.42 9.04
N LEU A 9 -3.00 -1.93 7.84
CA LEU A 9 -1.99 -1.46 6.89
C LEU A 9 -1.29 -0.21 7.41
N ARG A 10 0.04 -0.18 7.27
CA ARG A 10 0.85 0.97 7.64
C ARG A 10 0.57 2.13 6.69
N ASP A 11 0.18 3.26 7.26
CA ASP A 11 0.11 4.54 6.56
C ASP A 11 1.47 5.26 6.62
N VAL A 12 1.55 6.51 6.14
CA VAL A 12 2.82 7.25 6.06
C VAL A 12 3.49 7.37 7.44
N GLU A 13 2.72 7.62 8.49
CA GLU A 13 3.23 7.69 9.87
C GLU A 13 3.60 6.30 10.43
N GLY A 14 2.83 5.27 10.10
CA GLY A 14 3.15 3.88 10.43
C GLY A 14 4.51 3.45 9.86
N TRP A 15 4.81 3.85 8.62
CA TRP A 15 6.10 3.61 7.99
C TRP A 15 7.23 4.45 8.60
N ARG A 16 6.96 5.73 8.89
CA ARG A 16 7.92 6.64 9.54
C ARG A 16 8.29 6.17 10.96
N SER A 17 7.33 5.73 11.76
CA SER A 17 7.56 5.23 13.12
C SER A 17 8.37 3.92 13.13
N ALA A 18 8.30 3.14 12.05
CA ALA A 18 9.15 1.97 11.83
C ALA A 18 10.56 2.32 11.29
N GLY A 19 10.90 3.60 11.12
CA GLY A 19 12.19 4.05 10.59
C GLY A 19 12.33 3.95 9.07
N LEU A 20 11.21 3.79 8.35
CA LEU A 20 11.17 3.56 6.90
C LEU A 20 10.35 4.66 6.22
N ALA A 21 10.88 5.88 6.15
CA ALA A 21 10.16 7.00 5.54
C ALA A 21 9.88 6.75 4.04
N LEU A 22 8.63 6.96 3.62
CA LEU A 22 8.22 6.90 2.22
C LEU A 22 8.30 8.28 1.55
N SER A 23 8.49 8.31 0.23
CA SER A 23 8.50 9.54 -0.57
C SER A 23 7.11 10.09 -0.88
N THR A 24 6.07 9.25 -0.79
CA THR A 24 4.68 9.65 -0.98
C THR A 24 4.11 10.28 0.29
N ILE A 25 3.21 11.25 0.11
CA ILE A 25 2.41 11.84 1.20
C ILE A 25 1.00 11.22 1.29
N SER A 26 0.66 10.30 0.37
CA SER A 26 -0.65 9.66 0.33
C SER A 26 -0.72 8.50 1.32
N ASN A 27 -1.60 8.62 2.33
CA ASN A 27 -1.87 7.52 3.24
C ASN A 27 -2.48 6.31 2.53
N GLU A 28 -3.23 6.52 1.46
CA GLU A 28 -3.82 5.44 0.67
C GLU A 28 -2.73 4.67 -0.08
N SER A 29 -1.81 5.36 -0.78
CA SER A 29 -0.72 4.69 -1.48
C SER A 29 0.23 3.98 -0.51
N ALA A 30 0.51 4.56 0.66
CA ALA A 30 1.33 3.94 1.70
C ALA A 30 0.72 2.63 2.23
N LYS A 31 -0.60 2.59 2.41
CA LYS A 31 -1.32 1.38 2.81
C LYS A 31 -1.30 0.32 1.71
N LEU A 32 -1.57 0.71 0.46
CA LEU A 32 -1.52 -0.21 -0.67
C LEU A 32 -0.12 -0.77 -0.91
N PHE A 33 0.92 0.03 -0.65
CA PHE A 33 2.31 -0.43 -0.66
C PHE A 33 2.56 -1.50 0.42
N ASP A 34 2.08 -1.29 1.65
CA ASP A 34 2.19 -2.30 2.71
C ASP A 34 1.45 -3.60 2.34
N ALA A 35 0.27 -3.49 1.74
CA ALA A 35 -0.48 -4.65 1.27
C ALA A 35 0.22 -5.39 0.12
N ALA A 36 0.79 -4.66 -0.85
CA ALA A 36 1.57 -5.23 -1.94
C ALA A 36 2.82 -5.95 -1.41
N LEU A 37 3.52 -5.34 -0.45
CA LEU A 37 4.69 -5.94 0.19
C LEU A 37 4.31 -7.24 0.91
N ARG A 38 3.21 -7.26 1.67
CA ARG A 38 2.71 -8.47 2.34
C ARG A 38 2.40 -9.60 1.35
N GLN A 39 1.73 -9.29 0.24
CA GLN A 39 1.45 -10.27 -0.81
C GLN A 39 2.73 -10.81 -1.45
N PHE A 40 3.68 -9.93 -1.77
CA PHE A 40 4.97 -10.29 -2.36
C PHE A 40 5.80 -11.19 -1.46
N VAL A 41 5.99 -10.84 -0.18
CA VAL A 41 6.83 -11.62 0.75
C VAL A 41 6.18 -12.94 1.17
N SER A 42 4.84 -13.00 1.20
CA SER A 42 4.10 -14.22 1.53
C SER A 42 3.85 -15.12 0.34
N TRP A 43 4.20 -14.68 -0.88
CA TRP A 43 3.92 -15.37 -2.13
C TRP A 43 2.45 -15.78 -2.29
N THR A 44 1.55 -14.94 -1.75
CA THR A 44 0.11 -15.25 -1.66
C THR A 44 -0.71 -14.03 -2.02
N ASP A 45 -1.64 -14.20 -2.96
CA ASP A 45 -2.56 -13.13 -3.35
C ASP A 45 -3.63 -12.85 -2.30
N CYS A 46 -3.86 -11.55 -2.09
CA CYS A 46 -4.93 -11.03 -1.26
C CYS A 46 -6.23 -10.97 -2.07
N LYS A 47 -7.18 -11.86 -1.80
CA LYS A 47 -8.48 -11.87 -2.50
C LYS A 47 -9.28 -10.57 -2.31
N GLN A 48 -9.08 -9.85 -1.21
CA GLN A 48 -9.76 -8.58 -0.95
C GLN A 48 -9.21 -7.43 -1.79
N LEU A 49 -8.01 -7.56 -2.34
CA LEU A 49 -7.33 -6.55 -3.16
C LEU A 49 -7.13 -7.03 -4.60
N ASP A 50 -7.84 -8.09 -4.99
CA ASP A 50 -7.76 -8.73 -6.32
C ASP A 50 -6.33 -9.13 -6.73
N GLY A 51 -5.50 -9.49 -5.75
CA GLY A 51 -4.11 -9.93 -5.95
C GLY A 51 -3.09 -8.80 -6.09
N LEU A 52 -1.81 -9.18 -6.23
CA LEU A 52 -0.70 -8.23 -6.18
C LEU A 52 -0.74 -7.21 -7.32
N GLU A 53 -1.05 -7.64 -8.54
CA GLU A 53 -1.10 -6.79 -9.73
C GLU A 53 -2.12 -5.65 -9.56
N LYS A 54 -3.34 -5.99 -9.16
CA LYS A 54 -4.41 -5.01 -8.91
C LYS A 54 -4.10 -4.08 -7.75
N THR A 55 -3.43 -4.60 -6.72
CA THR A 55 -2.93 -3.78 -5.61
C THR A 55 -1.92 -2.74 -6.09
N MET A 56 -1.00 -3.11 -6.99
CA MET A 56 0.00 -2.19 -7.55
C MET A 56 -0.62 -1.16 -8.50
N GLU A 57 -1.61 -1.55 -9.32
CA GLU A 57 -2.39 -0.61 -10.15
C GLU A 57 -3.10 0.44 -9.29
N ALA A 58 -3.79 0.00 -8.23
CA ALA A 58 -4.48 0.88 -7.29
C ALA A 58 -3.50 1.82 -6.57
N MET A 59 -2.34 1.32 -6.17
CA MET A 59 -1.29 2.11 -5.53
C MET A 59 -0.80 3.26 -6.43
N GLN A 60 -0.55 2.97 -7.72
CA GLN A 60 -0.13 4.00 -8.69
C GLN A 60 -1.21 5.05 -8.93
N ALA A 61 -2.48 4.62 -9.02
CA ALA A 61 -3.60 5.54 -9.17
C ALA A 61 -3.76 6.46 -7.94
N ALA A 62 -3.63 5.91 -6.74
CA ALA A 62 -3.71 6.67 -5.48
C ALA A 62 -2.59 7.73 -5.37
N ASP A 63 -1.37 7.39 -5.78
CA ASP A 63 -0.23 8.33 -5.73
C ASP A 63 -0.34 9.43 -6.82
N SER A 64 -0.79 9.06 -8.02
CA SER A 64 -1.03 10.02 -9.11
C SER A 64 -2.08 11.07 -8.74
N ASN A 65 -3.10 10.68 -7.98
CA ASN A 65 -4.11 11.61 -7.47
C ASN A 65 -3.55 12.54 -6.39
N ALA A 66 -2.68 12.04 -5.51
CA ALA A 66 -2.06 12.84 -4.46
C ALA A 66 -1.12 13.92 -5.03
N GLY A 67 -0.33 13.58 -6.06
CA GLY A 67 0.54 14.56 -6.74
C GLY A 67 -0.24 15.67 -7.47
N ARG A 68 -1.47 15.40 -7.91
CA ARG A 68 -2.34 16.40 -8.54
C ARG A 68 -3.05 17.33 -7.54
N ALA A 69 -3.24 16.88 -6.29
CA ALA A 69 -3.86 17.69 -5.24
C ALA A 69 -2.89 18.69 -4.58
N ALA A 70 -1.59 18.58 -4.85
CA ALA A 70 -0.54 19.45 -4.33
C ALA A 70 -0.15 20.61 -5.29
N LEU A 71 -0.89 20.78 -6.40
CA LEU A 71 -0.78 21.87 -7.38
C LEU A 71 -2.06 22.70 -7.41
#